data_AF-A0A3M3RXX8-F1
#
_entry.id   AF-A0A3M3RXX8-F1
#
_cell.length_a   1.000
_cell.length_b   1.000
_cell.length_c   1.000
_cell.angle_alpha   90.00
_cell.angle_beta   90.00
_cell.angle_gamma   90.00
#
_symmetry.space_group_name_H-M   'P 1'
#
loop_
_entity.id
_entity.type
_entity.pdbx_description
1 polymer ?
#
loop_
_entity_poly.entity_id
_entity_poly.type
_entity_poly.pdbx_seq_one_letter_code
_entity_poly.pdbx_strand_id
1 'polypeptide(L)'
;MKRREAELTAPGAIERMNRKTVSVSVSVSVKQMIDRYLHEYERVRLLGKTKRATLTAISECWLGELADSDLTSQKLVEYAQWRMSKEGGGVQEQTVGNDLSHLGAVLSVAKPAWGYDVAPHAMSDARIVLRKLGNGQQEQRAYSETYERRARRPFCPLF
;
A
#
# COMPACT_ATOMS: atom_id res chain seq x y z
N MET A 1 25.85 34.59 31.03
CA MET A 1 26.30 33.18 31.09
C MET A 1 25.09 32.34 31.53
N LYS A 2 24.26 31.83 30.61
CA LYS A 2 24.34 30.55 29.85
C LYS A 2 23.93 29.33 30.69
N ARG A 3 22.89 28.63 30.19
CA ARG A 3 22.55 27.19 30.33
C ARG A 3 21.67 26.82 31.54
N ARG A 4 20.59 26.02 31.42
CA ARG A 4 20.10 25.18 30.32
C ARG A 4 18.63 24.83 30.59
N GLU A 5 17.76 25.21 29.67
CA GLU A 5 16.51 24.51 29.38
C GLU A 5 16.90 23.15 28.80
N ALA A 6 16.54 22.05 29.46
CA ALA A 6 16.56 20.71 28.87
C ALA A 6 16.04 19.72 29.92
N GLU A 7 14.77 19.35 29.82
CA GLU A 7 14.28 17.96 30.03
C GLU A 7 12.75 17.89 29.87
N LEU A 8 12.20 18.55 28.84
CA LEU A 8 10.82 18.35 28.40
C LEU A 8 10.80 18.13 26.88
N THR A 9 11.57 17.16 26.40
CA THR A 9 11.58 16.75 24.98
C THR A 9 11.44 15.25 24.87
N ALA A 10 10.29 14.73 25.31
CA ALA A 10 9.75 13.48 24.80
C ALA A 10 8.54 13.84 23.92
N PRO A 11 8.70 13.96 22.58
CA PRO A 11 7.57 14.17 21.69
C PRO A 11 6.75 12.87 21.66
N GLY A 12 5.77 12.80 22.54
CA GLY A 12 4.88 11.65 22.70
C GLY A 12 3.86 11.80 23.84
N ALA A 13 3.87 12.93 24.56
CA ALA A 13 2.92 13.21 25.63
C ALA A 13 1.73 14.08 25.16
N ILE A 14 1.95 15.01 24.22
CA ILE A 14 0.90 15.96 23.78
C ILE A 14 -0.24 15.23 23.05
N GLU A 15 0.04 14.11 22.38
CA GLU A 15 -0.97 13.35 21.63
C GLU A 15 -1.79 12.37 22.51
N ARG A 16 -1.36 12.11 23.75
CA ARG A 16 -2.06 11.19 24.66
C ARG A 16 -3.17 11.86 25.47
N MET A 17 -3.14 13.18 25.63
CA MET A 17 -4.09 13.90 26.49
C MET A 17 -5.31 14.44 25.75
N ASN A 18 -5.29 14.60 24.42
CA ASN A 18 -6.44 15.18 23.71
C ASN A 18 -7.56 14.18 23.37
N ARG A 19 -7.41 12.89 23.70
CA ARG A 19 -8.42 11.85 23.41
C ARG A 19 -9.43 11.58 24.53
N LYS A 20 -9.35 12.28 25.68
CA LYS A 20 -10.23 12.01 26.83
C LYS A 20 -11.42 12.94 27.00
N THR A 21 -11.60 13.99 26.19
CA THR A 21 -12.65 14.99 26.46
C THR A 21 -13.55 15.34 25.28
N VAL A 22 -13.34 14.80 24.08
CA VAL A 22 -14.32 14.93 22.99
C VAL A 22 -14.38 13.61 22.21
N SER A 23 -15.53 12.96 22.25
CA SER A 23 -15.89 11.82 21.42
C SER A 23 -16.05 12.25 19.96
N VAL A 24 -14.93 12.56 19.31
CA VAL A 24 -14.80 12.60 17.86
C VAL A 24 -13.73 11.57 17.53
N SER A 25 -14.13 10.48 16.87
CA SER A 25 -13.18 9.56 16.25
C SER A 25 -12.41 10.35 15.19
N VAL A 26 -11.21 10.82 15.51
CA VAL A 26 -10.35 11.51 14.54
C VAL A 26 -9.81 10.44 13.61
N SER A 27 -10.37 10.35 12.40
CA SER A 27 -9.89 9.47 11.33
C SER A 27 -8.45 9.83 10.98
N VAL A 28 -7.60 8.83 10.80
CA VAL A 28 -6.17 9.00 10.51
C VAL A 28 -5.91 8.64 9.06
N SER A 29 -5.19 9.48 8.32
CA SER A 29 -4.92 9.18 6.91
C SER A 29 -3.84 8.11 6.75
N VAL A 30 -3.84 7.42 5.60
CA VAL A 30 -2.79 6.45 5.23
C VAL A 30 -1.41 7.08 5.27
N LYS A 31 -1.27 8.33 4.82
CA LYS A 31 -0.02 9.09 4.91
C LYS A 31 0.46 9.21 6.35
N GLN A 32 -0.42 9.60 7.28
CA GLN A 32 -0.07 9.72 8.70
C GLN A 32 0.33 8.36 9.29
N MET A 33 -0.34 7.26 8.90
CA MET A 33 0.06 5.91 9.30
C MET A 33 1.47 5.55 8.82
N ILE A 34 1.78 5.89 7.56
CA ILE A 34 3.10 5.65 6.96
C ILE A 34 4.18 6.49 7.65
N ASP A 35 3.95 7.79 7.82
CA ASP A 35 4.91 8.71 8.43
C ASP A 35 5.24 8.28 9.86
N ARG A 36 4.21 7.90 10.62
CA ARG A 36 4.37 7.34 11.96
C ARG A 36 5.18 6.05 11.95
N TYR A 37 4.90 5.14 11.02
CA TYR A 37 5.64 3.89 10.88
C TYR A 37 7.13 4.14 10.61
N LEU A 38 7.43 5.03 9.67
CA LEU A 38 8.81 5.39 9.32
C LEU A 38 9.54 5.98 10.53
N HIS A 39 8.91 6.91 11.25
CA HIS A 39 9.51 7.54 12.42
C HIS A 39 9.73 6.57 13.59
N GLU A 40 8.76 5.71 13.92
CA GLU A 40 8.90 4.76 15.03
C GLU A 40 9.93 3.67 14.72
N TYR A 41 9.91 3.09 13.51
CA TYR A 41 10.76 1.95 13.18
C TYR A 41 12.20 2.33 12.83
N GLU A 42 12.48 3.51 12.26
CA GLU A 42 13.86 3.94 11.98
C GLU A 42 14.69 4.08 13.26
N ARG A 43 14.04 4.33 14.41
CA ARG A 43 14.69 4.39 15.72
C ARG A 43 15.08 3.02 16.25
N VAL A 44 14.41 1.96 15.81
CA VAL A 44 14.64 0.58 16.25
C VAL A 44 15.58 -0.14 15.28
N ARG A 45 15.40 0.06 13.97
CA ARG A 45 16.21 -0.56 12.92
C ARG A 45 16.22 0.30 11.67
N LEU A 46 17.39 0.39 11.03
CA LEU A 46 17.50 1.03 9.72
C LEU A 46 16.60 0.32 8.69
N LEU A 47 15.58 1.04 8.21
CA LEU A 47 14.71 0.57 7.14
C LEU A 47 15.51 0.54 5.82
N GLY A 48 15.27 -0.50 5.01
CA GLY A 48 15.89 -0.61 3.69
C GLY A 48 15.40 0.50 2.75
N LYS A 49 16.30 0.97 1.86
CA LYS A 49 16.02 2.06 0.91
C LYS A 49 14.75 1.82 0.09
N THR A 50 14.54 0.60 -0.38
CA THR A 50 13.36 0.19 -1.16
C THR A 50 12.07 0.38 -0.37
N LYS A 51 12.03 -0.06 0.89
CA LYS A 51 10.82 0.06 1.72
C LYS A 51 10.46 1.53 1.97
N ARG A 52 11.46 2.38 2.22
CA ARG A 52 11.23 3.82 2.40
C ARG A 52 10.68 4.45 1.12
N ALA A 53 11.35 4.24 -0.01
CA ALA A 53 10.94 4.82 -1.29
C ALA A 53 9.51 4.40 -1.68
N THR A 54 9.17 3.12 -1.53
CA THR A 54 7.82 2.60 -1.78
C THR A 54 6.78 3.25 -0.87
N LEU A 55 7.03 3.30 0.45
CA LEU A 55 6.08 3.87 1.39
C LEU A 55 5.88 5.38 1.16
N THR A 56 6.96 6.11 0.85
CA THR A 56 6.89 7.53 0.47
C THR A 56 6.04 7.72 -0.79
N ALA A 57 6.29 6.93 -1.85
CA ALA A 57 5.50 7.01 -3.08
C ALA A 57 4.00 6.72 -2.86
N ILE A 58 3.67 5.78 -1.97
CA ILE A 58 2.28 5.52 -1.57
C ILE A 58 1.69 6.71 -0.82
N SER A 59 2.45 7.31 0.09
CA SER A 59 1.99 8.46 0.89
C SER A 59 1.74 9.74 0.09
N GLU A 60 2.37 9.85 -1.09
CA GLU A 60 2.28 11.01 -1.98
C GLU A 60 1.21 10.88 -3.07
N CYS A 61 0.60 9.69 -3.21
CA CYS A 61 -0.51 9.48 -4.13
C CYS A 61 -1.87 9.58 -3.42
N TRP A 62 -2.96 9.50 -4.18
CA TRP A 62 -4.34 9.57 -3.66
C TRP A 62 -4.63 8.55 -2.55
N LEU A 63 -3.95 7.39 -2.54
CA LEU A 63 -4.14 6.40 -1.49
C LEU A 63 -3.67 6.94 -0.12
N GLY A 64 -2.66 7.82 -0.11
CA GLY A 64 -2.16 8.48 1.09
C GLY A 64 -3.18 9.40 1.78
N GLU A 65 -4.15 9.90 1.03
CA GLU A 65 -5.19 10.82 1.50
C GLU A 65 -6.38 10.10 2.13
N LEU A 66 -6.55 8.80 1.85
CA LEU A 66 -7.65 8.03 2.43
C LEU A 66 -7.56 7.96 3.94
N ALA A 67 -8.73 8.03 4.60
CA ALA A 67 -8.87 7.70 6.01
C ALA A 67 -8.63 6.20 6.25
N ASP A 68 -8.27 5.86 7.48
CA ASP A 68 -8.08 4.51 7.96
C ASP A 68 -9.31 3.62 7.75
N SER A 69 -10.51 4.16 8.03
CA SER A 69 -11.79 3.48 7.82
C SER A 69 -12.12 3.22 6.34
N ASP A 70 -11.61 4.08 5.44
CA ASP A 70 -11.88 3.98 3.99
C ASP A 70 -10.90 3.04 3.28
N LEU A 71 -9.88 2.55 3.98
CA LEU A 71 -8.86 1.65 3.45
C LEU A 71 -9.38 0.21 3.35
N THR A 72 -10.26 0.00 2.38
CA THR A 72 -10.90 -1.28 2.07
C THR A 72 -10.10 -2.11 1.07
N SER A 73 -10.43 -3.40 0.92
CA SER A 73 -9.82 -4.26 -0.10
C SER A 73 -10.09 -3.75 -1.51
N GLN A 74 -11.26 -3.16 -1.75
CA GLN A 74 -11.64 -2.54 -3.02
C GLN A 74 -10.71 -1.37 -3.37
N LYS A 75 -10.43 -0.48 -2.40
CA LYS A 75 -9.48 0.64 -2.60
C LYS A 75 -8.05 0.16 -2.86
N LEU A 76 -7.63 -0.94 -2.22
CA LEU A 76 -6.33 -1.53 -2.49
C LEU A 76 -6.23 -2.16 -3.89
N VAL A 77 -7.31 -2.78 -4.39
CA VAL A 77 -7.38 -3.29 -5.76
C VAL A 77 -7.38 -2.13 -6.77
N GLU A 78 -8.14 -1.07 -6.49
CA GLU A 78 -8.17 0.15 -7.30
C GLU A 78 -6.77 0.79 -7.39
N TYR A 79 -6.07 0.90 -6.26
CA TYR A 79 -4.68 1.34 -6.22
C TYR A 79 -3.76 0.47 -7.07
N ALA A 80 -3.86 -0.85 -6.95
CA ALA A 80 -3.03 -1.78 -7.72
C ALA A 80 -3.26 -1.63 -9.24
N GLN A 81 -4.51 -1.51 -9.68
CA GLN A 81 -4.84 -1.26 -11.08
C GLN A 81 -4.35 0.10 -11.57
N TRP A 82 -4.53 1.15 -10.76
CA TRP A 82 -4.03 2.49 -11.06
C TRP A 82 -2.49 2.48 -11.19
N ARG A 83 -1.76 1.82 -10.29
CA ARG A 83 -0.29 1.71 -10.35
C ARG A 83 0.22 1.03 -11.63
N MET A 84 -0.51 0.03 -12.14
CA MET A 84 -0.19 -0.62 -13.42
C MET A 84 -0.59 0.22 -14.64
N SER A 85 -1.45 1.22 -14.47
CA SER A 85 -1.84 2.15 -15.52
C SER A 85 -0.72 3.17 -15.80
N LYS A 86 -0.77 3.82 -16.97
CA LYS A 86 0.18 4.88 -17.33
C LYS A 86 0.17 6.04 -16.33
N GLU A 87 -0.98 6.37 -15.77
CA GLU A 87 -1.15 7.46 -14.81
C GLU A 87 -0.49 7.16 -13.47
N GLY A 88 -0.56 5.91 -13.02
CA GLY A 88 0.09 5.45 -11.79
C GLY A 88 1.52 4.98 -11.97
N GLY A 89 2.13 5.17 -13.13
CA GLY A 89 3.55 4.90 -13.39
C GLY A 89 3.86 3.66 -14.25
N GLY A 90 2.84 2.91 -14.68
CA GLY A 90 2.98 1.78 -15.60
C GLY A 90 3.84 0.65 -15.04
N VAL A 91 3.79 0.42 -13.73
CA VAL A 91 4.66 -0.57 -13.08
C VAL A 91 4.15 -1.99 -13.30
N GLN A 92 5.07 -2.96 -13.21
CA GLN A 92 4.74 -4.39 -13.32
C GLN A 92 4.02 -4.89 -12.05
N GLU A 93 3.27 -5.99 -12.19
CA GLU A 93 2.55 -6.66 -11.10
C GLU A 93 3.46 -6.98 -9.90
N GLN A 94 4.72 -7.34 -10.16
CA GLN A 94 5.71 -7.60 -9.11
C GLN A 94 5.95 -6.37 -8.23
N THR A 95 6.04 -5.18 -8.83
CA THR A 95 6.22 -3.92 -8.09
C THR A 95 5.00 -3.61 -7.24
N VAL A 96 3.80 -3.82 -7.78
CA VAL A 96 2.55 -3.67 -7.01
C VAL A 96 2.50 -4.65 -5.84
N GLY A 97 2.97 -5.89 -6.03
CA GLY A 97 3.11 -6.87 -4.97
C GLY A 97 4.04 -6.40 -3.84
N ASN A 98 5.15 -5.74 -4.17
CA ASN A 98 6.05 -5.13 -3.20
C ASN A 98 5.40 -3.94 -2.48
N ASP A 99 4.69 -3.08 -3.21
CA ASP A 99 3.94 -1.94 -2.66
C ASP A 99 2.95 -2.41 -1.59
N LEU A 100 2.11 -3.40 -1.92
CA LEU A 100 1.15 -3.99 -0.99
C LEU A 100 1.80 -4.77 0.16
N SER A 101 3.00 -5.32 -0.03
CA SER A 101 3.74 -6.01 1.03
C SER A 101 4.28 -5.03 2.06
N HIS A 102 4.83 -3.91 1.60
CA HIS A 102 5.34 -2.85 2.47
C HIS A 102 4.21 -2.13 3.20
N LEU A 103 3.12 -1.79 2.50
CA LEU A 103 1.94 -1.20 3.13
C LEU A 103 1.30 -2.17 4.13
N GLY A 104 1.22 -3.46 3.81
CA GLY A 104 0.71 -4.47 4.74
C GLY A 104 1.48 -4.54 6.06
N ALA A 105 2.80 -4.32 6.04
CA ALA A 105 3.60 -4.23 7.27
C ALA A 105 3.21 -3.02 8.13
N VAL A 106 2.88 -1.88 7.53
CA VAL A 106 2.37 -0.69 8.24
C VAL A 106 1.02 -1.01 8.89
N LEU A 107 0.08 -1.55 8.10
CA LEU A 107 -1.28 -1.86 8.57
C LEU A 107 -1.31 -2.93 9.66
N SER A 108 -0.37 -3.88 9.64
CA SER A 108 -0.25 -4.91 10.69
C SER A 108 0.04 -4.34 12.08
N VAL A 109 0.62 -3.13 12.14
CA VAL A 109 0.93 -2.43 13.38
C VAL A 109 -0.18 -1.42 13.71
N ALA A 110 -0.80 -0.82 12.69
CA ALA A 110 -1.74 0.28 12.84
C ALA A 110 -2.91 -0.02 13.81
N LYS A 111 -3.56 -1.17 13.65
CA LYS A 111 -4.65 -1.57 14.55
C LYS A 111 -4.16 -1.97 15.95
N PRO A 112 -3.25 -2.95 16.12
CA PRO A 112 -2.87 -3.41 17.46
C PRO A 112 -2.04 -2.42 18.28
N ALA A 113 -1.22 -1.57 17.65
CA ALA A 113 -0.35 -0.64 18.36
C ALA A 113 -0.97 0.76 18.53
N TRP A 114 -1.73 1.23 17.53
CA TRP A 114 -2.22 2.61 17.50
C TRP A 114 -3.74 2.72 17.64
N GLY A 115 -4.48 1.61 17.47
CA GLY A 115 -5.93 1.56 17.60
C GLY A 115 -6.68 2.19 16.42
N TYR A 116 -6.06 2.23 15.24
CA TYR A 116 -6.68 2.80 14.03
C TYR A 116 -7.69 1.81 13.41
N ASP A 117 -8.68 2.35 12.71
CA ASP A 117 -9.81 1.58 12.17
C ASP A 117 -9.49 0.97 10.80
N VAL A 118 -8.44 0.15 10.75
CA VAL A 118 -8.06 -0.57 9.54
C VAL A 118 -8.75 -1.94 9.50
N ALA A 119 -9.34 -2.26 8.35
CA ALA A 119 -9.94 -3.56 8.10
C ALA A 119 -8.88 -4.69 8.13
N PRO A 120 -8.95 -5.66 9.07
CA PRO A 120 -7.89 -6.66 9.28
C PRO A 120 -7.56 -7.53 8.06
N HIS A 121 -8.54 -7.76 7.20
CA HIS A 121 -8.43 -8.63 6.03
C HIS A 121 -8.30 -7.86 4.70
N ALA A 122 -8.25 -6.52 4.73
CA ALA A 122 -8.22 -5.71 3.51
C ALA A 122 -7.08 -6.12 2.56
N MET A 123 -5.89 -6.35 3.11
CA MET A 123 -4.70 -6.75 2.35
C MET A 123 -4.80 -8.18 1.79
N SER A 124 -5.30 -9.15 2.56
CA SER A 124 -5.43 -10.53 2.09
C SER A 124 -6.46 -10.62 0.97
N ASP A 125 -7.58 -9.93 1.13
CA ASP A 125 -8.69 -9.96 0.19
C ASP A 125 -8.30 -9.28 -1.12
N ALA A 126 -7.62 -8.13 -1.05
CA ALA A 126 -7.09 -7.45 -2.22
C ALA A 126 -6.14 -8.35 -3.03
N ARG A 127 -5.23 -9.06 -2.36
CA ARG A 127 -4.30 -10.00 -3.03
C ARG A 127 -5.02 -11.19 -3.69
N ILE A 128 -6.11 -11.68 -3.08
CA ILE A 128 -6.94 -12.73 -3.70
C ILE A 128 -7.55 -12.23 -5.00
N VAL A 129 -8.14 -11.03 -4.97
CA VAL A 129 -8.76 -10.41 -6.15
C VAL A 129 -7.71 -10.18 -7.24
N LEU A 130 -6.58 -9.57 -6.90
CA LEU A 130 -5.52 -9.26 -7.87
C LEU A 130 -4.94 -10.52 -8.53
N ARG A 131 -4.75 -11.60 -7.78
CA ARG A 131 -4.30 -12.88 -8.34
C ARG A 131 -5.31 -13.45 -9.32
N LYS A 132 -6.61 -13.39 -9.02
CA LYS A 132 -7.65 -13.86 -9.95
C LYS A 132 -7.68 -13.03 -11.23
N LEU A 133 -7.53 -11.70 -11.11
CA LEU A 133 -7.51 -10.80 -12.27
C LEU A 133 -6.26 -11.00 -13.14
N GLY A 134 -5.07 -11.11 -12.52
CA GLY A 134 -3.82 -11.35 -13.24
C GLY A 134 -3.82 -12.69 -14.00
N ASN A 135 -4.30 -13.76 -13.36
CA ASN A 135 -4.43 -15.06 -14.01
C ASN A 135 -5.36 -15.01 -15.24
N GLY A 136 -6.50 -14.31 -15.13
CA GLY A 136 -7.44 -14.14 -16.26
C GLY A 136 -6.83 -13.36 -17.43
N GLN A 137 -6.01 -12.33 -17.15
CA GLN A 137 -5.31 -11.58 -18.20
C GLN A 137 -4.22 -12.44 -18.88
N GLN A 138 -3.51 -13.26 -18.11
CA GLN A 138 -2.48 -14.14 -18.65
C GLN A 138 -3.09 -15.22 -19.56
N GLU A 139 -4.22 -15.81 -19.17
CA GLU A 139 -4.96 -16.78 -19.98
C GLU A 139 -5.46 -16.18 -21.30
N GLN A 140 -6.03 -14.97 -21.25
CA GLN A 140 -6.48 -14.26 -22.46
C GLN A 140 -5.32 -13.94 -23.41
N ARG A 141 -4.18 -13.49 -22.88
CA ARG A 141 -2.96 -13.24 -23.69
C ARG A 141 -2.45 -14.52 -24.34
N ALA A 142 -2.44 -15.64 -23.61
CA ALA A 142 -2.04 -16.94 -24.15
C ALA A 142 -3.00 -17.39 -25.27
N TYR A 143 -4.31 -17.19 -25.09
CA TYR A 143 -5.30 -17.50 -26.12
C TYR A 143 -5.13 -16.64 -27.39
N SER A 144 -4.94 -15.32 -27.26
CA SER A 144 -4.72 -14.44 -28.42
C SER A 144 -3.44 -14.79 -29.17
N GLU A 145 -2.35 -15.07 -28.44
CA GLU A 145 -1.06 -15.41 -29.05
C GLU A 145 -1.09 -16.77 -29.76
N THR A 146 -1.80 -17.76 -29.20
CA THR A 146 -2.00 -19.06 -29.85
C THR A 146 -2.90 -18.95 -31.09
N TYR A 147 -3.95 -18.13 -31.05
CA TYR A 147 -4.81 -17.85 -32.20
C TYR A 147 -4.02 -17.16 -33.32
N GLU A 148 -3.25 -16.12 -33.03
CA GLU A 148 -2.42 -15.42 -34.02
C GLU A 148 -1.35 -16.34 -34.62
N ARG A 149 -0.68 -17.17 -33.80
CA ARG A 149 0.27 -18.17 -34.31
C ARG A 149 -0.40 -19.18 -35.23
N ARG A 150 -1.63 -19.62 -34.93
CA ARG A 150 -2.40 -20.54 -35.77
C ARG A 150 -2.85 -19.88 -37.07
N ALA A 151 -3.28 -18.62 -37.03
CA ALA A 151 -3.71 -17.85 -38.20
C ALA A 151 -2.54 -17.53 -39.17
N ARG A 152 -1.30 -17.46 -38.67
CA ARG A 152 -0.09 -17.23 -39.49
C ARG A 152 0.57 -18.51 -40.03
N ARG A 153 0.06 -19.70 -39.71
CA ARG A 153 0.57 -20.94 -40.33
C ARG A 153 0.16 -20.93 -41.80
N PRO A 154 1.10 -21.01 -42.76
CA PRO A 154 0.72 -21.20 -44.15
C PRO A 154 -0.11 -22.48 -44.24
N PHE A 155 -1.26 -22.41 -44.93
CA PHE A 155 -2.03 -23.58 -45.30
C PHE A 155 -1.10 -24.46 -46.14
N CYS A 156 -0.51 -25.48 -45.52
CA CYS A 156 0.29 -26.47 -46.24
C CYS A 156 -0.73 -27.35 -46.98
N PRO A 157 -0.84 -27.26 -48.32
CA PRO A 157 -1.74 -28.14 -49.05
C PRO A 157 -1.13 -29.53 -48.96
N LEU A 158 -1.83 -30.45 -48.29
CA LEU A 158 -1.47 -31.87 -48.29
C LEU A 158 -1.63 -32.37 -49.74
N PHE A 159 -0.50 -32.62 -50.40
CA PHE A 159 -0.40 -33.42 -51.61
C PHE A 159 0.54 -34.59 -51.34
#